data_AF-A0AAD1GKY3-F1
#
_entry.id   AF-A0AAD1GKY3-F1
#
_cell.length_a   1.000
_cell.length_b   1.000
_cell.length_c   1.000
_cell.angle_alpha   90.00
_cell.angle_beta   90.00
_cell.angle_gamma   90.00
#
_symmetry.space_group_name_H-M   'P 1'
#
loop_
_entity.id
_entity.type
_entity.pdbx_description
1 polymer ?
#
loop_
_entity_poly.entity_id
_entity_poly.type
_entity_poly.pdbx_seq_one_letter_code
_entity_poly.pdbx_strand_id
1 'polypeptide(L)'
;MVQADETYAESAARELAEELGVSGVELTAHDHFYFEDPGSRLWCSAFSAVWDGPLVLQPEEVLEARFLPLEQVLDEIQRKPYCPDSLAALERYLRVHGSGVAKKL
;
A
#
# COMPACT_ATOMS: atom_id res chain seq x y z
N MET A 1 -10.88 3.82 0.80
CA MET A 1 -11.65 3.07 1.84
C MET A 1 -12.64 2.10 1.21
N VAL A 2 -12.90 0.94 1.84
CA VAL A 2 -13.90 -0.03 1.35
C VAL A 2 -15.31 0.46 1.64
N GLN A 3 -16.15 0.54 0.60
CA GLN A 3 -17.55 0.94 0.71
C GLN A 3 -18.44 -0.19 1.22
N ALA A 4 -19.67 0.15 1.63
CA ALA A 4 -20.67 -0.88 1.93
C ALA A 4 -20.93 -1.73 0.68
N ASP A 5 -21.01 -3.05 0.86
CA ASP A 5 -21.22 -4.05 -0.19
C ASP A 5 -20.08 -4.16 -1.24
N GLU A 6 -18.94 -3.52 -1.00
CA GLU A 6 -17.74 -3.60 -1.85
C GLU A 6 -16.75 -4.63 -1.27
N THR A 7 -16.18 -5.49 -2.13
CA THR A 7 -15.09 -6.37 -1.71
C THR A 7 -13.77 -5.62 -1.60
N TYR A 8 -12.83 -6.14 -0.81
CA TYR A 8 -11.49 -5.54 -0.70
C TYR A 8 -10.75 -5.45 -2.04
N ALA A 9 -10.97 -6.42 -2.94
CA ALA A 9 -10.34 -6.43 -4.25
C ALA A 9 -10.95 -5.36 -5.19
N GLU A 10 -12.27 -5.19 -5.16
CA GLU A 10 -12.95 -4.11 -5.90
C GLU A 10 -12.50 -2.74 -5.39
N SER A 11 -12.47 -2.56 -4.07
CA SER A 11 -11.98 -1.33 -3.45
C SER A 11 -10.53 -1.04 -3.84
N ALA A 12 -9.62 -2.02 -3.73
CA ALA A 12 -8.22 -1.83 -4.11
C ALA A 12 -8.05 -1.45 -5.59
N ALA A 13 -8.84 -2.05 -6.49
CA ALA A 13 -8.80 -1.72 -7.92
C ALA A 13 -9.37 -0.32 -8.21
N ARG A 14 -10.45 0.07 -7.54
CA ARG A 14 -11.05 1.40 -7.66
C ARG A 14 -10.11 2.49 -7.13
N GLU A 15 -9.58 2.34 -5.93
CA GLU A 15 -8.69 3.34 -5.30
C GLU A 15 -7.39 3.48 -6.11
N LEU A 16 -6.82 2.38 -6.61
CA LEU A 16 -5.65 2.43 -7.51
C LEU A 16 -5.94 3.23 -8.80
N ALA A 17 -7.16 3.12 -9.34
CA ALA A 17 -7.58 3.89 -10.51
C ALA A 17 -7.87 5.36 -10.17
N GLU A 18 -8.52 5.63 -9.04
CA GLU A 18 -8.86 6.97 -8.57
C GLU A 18 -7.60 7.78 -8.22
N GLU A 19 -6.68 7.22 -7.43
CA GLU A 19 -5.49 7.92 -6.92
C GLU A 19 -4.38 8.07 -7.97
N LEU A 20 -4.11 7.00 -8.73
CA LEU A 20 -2.92 6.88 -9.57
C LEU A 20 -3.22 6.74 -11.08
N GLY A 21 -4.50 6.62 -11.46
CA GLY A 21 -4.91 6.42 -12.85
C GLY A 21 -4.57 5.04 -13.40
N VAL A 22 -4.33 4.04 -12.54
CA VAL A 22 -3.91 2.69 -12.94
C VAL A 22 -5.10 1.74 -12.92
N SER A 23 -5.37 1.06 -14.04
CA SER A 23 -6.54 0.19 -14.19
C SER A 23 -6.23 -1.04 -15.04
N GLY A 24 -7.02 -2.11 -14.88
CA GLY A 24 -6.89 -3.33 -15.69
C GLY A 24 -5.64 -4.17 -15.39
N VAL A 25 -4.99 -3.93 -14.25
CA VAL A 25 -3.83 -4.69 -13.77
C VAL A 25 -4.28 -5.81 -12.83
N GLU A 26 -3.51 -6.89 -12.78
CA GLU A 26 -3.73 -7.97 -11.82
C GLU A 26 -3.27 -7.52 -10.43
N LEU A 27 -4.18 -7.62 -9.45
CA LEU A 27 -3.89 -7.38 -8.04
C LEU A 27 -3.59 -8.72 -7.35
N THR A 28 -2.41 -8.84 -6.76
CA THR A 28 -2.04 -9.99 -5.91
C THR A 28 -2.34 -9.65 -4.45
N ALA A 29 -3.18 -10.45 -3.78
CA ALA A 29 -3.48 -10.30 -2.36
C ALA A 29 -2.38 -10.93 -1.48
N HIS A 30 -2.02 -10.25 -0.39
CA HIS A 30 -0.91 -10.67 0.49
C HIS A 30 -1.35 -11.00 1.91
N ASP A 31 -2.20 -10.16 2.50
CA ASP A 31 -2.65 -10.36 3.88
C ASP A 31 -3.96 -9.59 4.14
N HIS A 32 -4.70 -10.04 5.15
CA HIS A 32 -5.87 -9.38 5.70
C HIS A 32 -5.73 -9.30 7.22
N PHE A 33 -5.65 -8.09 7.76
CA PHE A 33 -5.24 -7.88 9.15
C PHE A 33 -5.98 -6.74 9.84
N TYR A 34 -6.09 -6.85 11.16
CA TYR A 34 -6.56 -5.77 12.02
C TYR A 34 -5.39 -4.86 12.39
N PHE A 35 -5.60 -3.56 12.23
CA PHE A 35 -4.68 -2.50 12.62
C PHE A 35 -5.36 -1.59 13.66
N GLU A 36 -4.63 -1.26 14.73
CA GLU A 36 -5.10 -0.33 15.76
C GLU A 36 -3.95 0.56 16.22
N ASP A 37 -4.24 1.85 16.28
CA ASP A 37 -3.43 2.87 16.95
C ASP A 37 -4.36 3.82 17.74
N PRO A 38 -3.84 4.83 18.46
CA PRO A 38 -4.68 5.75 19.22
C PRO A 38 -5.70 6.56 18.39
N GLY A 39 -5.50 6.69 17.07
CA GLY A 39 -6.34 7.49 16.17
C GLY A 39 -7.23 6.67 15.25
N SER A 40 -6.99 5.37 15.09
CA SER A 40 -7.65 4.56 14.06
C SER A 40 -7.77 3.08 14.44
N ARG A 41 -8.84 2.44 13.98
CA ARG A 41 -9.11 1.00 14.07
C ARG A 41 -9.62 0.52 12.73
N LEU A 42 -8.85 -0.31 12.06
CA LEU A 42 -9.08 -0.67 10.66
C LEU A 42 -8.95 -2.17 10.45
N TRP A 43 -9.80 -2.70 9.59
CA TRP A 43 -9.53 -3.95 8.89
C TRP A 43 -8.91 -3.61 7.54
N CYS A 44 -7.67 -4.05 7.34
CA CYS A 44 -6.86 -3.73 6.17
C CYS A 44 -6.64 -5.00 5.33
N SER A 45 -6.55 -4.82 4.02
CA SER A 45 -6.09 -5.86 3.09
C SER A 45 -4.95 -5.29 2.25
N ALA A 46 -3.83 -6.01 2.18
CA ALA A 46 -2.66 -5.60 1.42
C ALA A 46 -2.64 -6.28 0.04
N PHE A 47 -2.43 -5.49 -1.01
CA PHE A 47 -2.32 -5.95 -2.39
C PHE A 47 -1.05 -5.40 -3.05
N SER A 48 -0.57 -6.08 -4.11
CA SER A 48 0.46 -5.53 -5.01
C SER A 48 0.03 -5.62 -6.46
N ALA A 49 0.55 -4.71 -7.27
CA ALA A 49 0.47 -4.74 -8.74
C ALA A 49 1.80 -4.31 -9.35
N VAL A 50 1.99 -4.63 -10.63
CA VAL A 50 3.13 -4.16 -11.43
C VAL A 50 2.60 -3.20 -12.48
N TRP A 51 3.25 -2.04 -12.61
CA TRP A 51 2.85 -0.99 -13.55
C TRP A 51 4.08 -0.28 -14.11
N ASP A 52 4.22 -0.31 -15.44
CA ASP A 52 5.28 0.38 -16.18
C ASP A 52 4.73 1.55 -17.02
N GLY A 53 3.43 1.84 -16.90
CA GLY A 53 2.76 2.91 -17.63
C GLY A 53 2.89 4.28 -16.95
N PRO A 54 2.37 5.34 -17.60
CA PRO A 54 2.30 6.65 -16.96
C PRO A 54 1.34 6.62 -15.76
N LEU A 55 1.62 7.45 -14.75
CA LEU A 55 0.70 7.73 -13.65
C LEU A 55 -0.11 8.99 -13.98
N VAL A 56 -1.40 8.98 -13.65
CA VAL A 56 -2.27 10.16 -13.73
C VAL A 56 -2.78 10.42 -12.33
N LEU A 57 -2.07 11.29 -11.60
CA LEU A 57 -2.37 11.53 -10.19
C LEU A 57 -3.61 12.39 -10.03
N GLN A 58 -4.43 12.03 -9.05
CA GLN A 58 -5.55 12.83 -8.59
C GLN A 58 -5.02 13.85 -7.55
N PRO A 59 -5.04 15.18 -7.83
CA PRO A 59 -4.35 16.16 -6.98
C PRO A 59 -4.96 16.39 -5.58
N GLU A 60 -6.25 16.13 -5.40
CA GLU A 60 -6.94 16.16 -4.12
C GLU A 60 -6.57 14.99 -3.20
N GLU A 61 -6.02 13.89 -3.73
CA GLU A 61 -5.64 12.69 -2.98
C GLU A 61 -4.12 12.47 -2.93
N VAL A 62 -3.40 12.72 -4.04
CA VAL A 62 -1.96 12.44 -4.18
C VAL A 62 -1.22 13.66 -4.71
N LEU A 63 -0.35 14.23 -3.86
CA LEU A 63 0.49 15.38 -4.23
C LEU A 63 1.69 14.98 -5.12
N GLU A 64 2.29 13.83 -4.85
CA GLU A 64 3.48 13.32 -5.56
C GLU A 64 3.54 11.79 -5.45
N ALA A 65 3.94 11.12 -6.53
CA ALA A 65 4.24 9.70 -6.54
C ALA A 65 5.60 9.46 -7.21
N ARG A 66 6.34 8.47 -6.69
CA ARG A 66 7.63 8.05 -7.26
C ARG A 66 7.88 6.57 -7.02
N PHE A 67 8.50 5.91 -7.99
CA PHE A 67 9.05 4.57 -7.82
C PHE A 67 10.39 4.65 -7.11
N LEU A 68 10.54 3.90 -6.02
CA LEU A 68 11.77 3.85 -5.22
C LEU A 68 12.24 2.40 -5.08
N PRO A 69 13.56 2.15 -5.10
CA PRO A 69 14.11 0.87 -4.67
C PRO A 69 13.75 0.58 -3.21
N LEU A 70 13.53 -0.71 -2.89
CA LEU A 70 13.10 -1.12 -1.55
C LEU A 70 14.10 -0.72 -0.47
N GLU A 71 15.40 -0.84 -0.74
CA GLU A 71 16.47 -0.43 0.17
C GLU A 71 16.38 1.05 0.53
N GLN A 72 16.02 1.91 -0.43
CA GLN A 72 15.86 3.33 -0.19
C GLN A 72 14.63 3.61 0.69
N VAL A 73 13.52 2.89 0.47
CA VAL A 73 12.33 3.00 1.32
C VAL A 73 12.67 2.60 2.75
N LEU A 74 13.37 1.48 2.95
CA LEU A 74 13.77 1.00 4.27
C LEU A 74 14.71 1.96 5.01
N ASP A 75 15.58 2.67 4.29
CA ASP A 75 16.41 3.72 4.88
C ASP A 75 15.62 5.01 5.16
N GLU A 76 14.58 5.32 4.38
CA GLU A 76 13.80 6.56 4.49
C GLU A 76 12.81 6.52 5.66
N ILE A 77 12.14 5.38 5.87
CA ILE A 77 11.18 5.18 6.98
C ILE A 77 11.81 5.30 8.37
N GLN A 78 13.14 5.14 8.48
CA GLN A 78 13.87 5.38 9.73
C GLN A 78 14.06 6.87 10.05
N ARG A 79 13.86 7.75 9.07
CA ARG A 79 14.19 9.19 9.14
C ARG A 79 12.99 10.10 8.89
N LYS A 80 11.94 9.60 8.26
CA LYS A 80 10.74 10.36 7.89
C LYS A 80 9.48 9.65 8.37
N PRO A 81 8.42 10.41 8.72
CA PRO A 81 7.14 9.81 9.05
C PRO A 81 6.49 9.20 7.81
N TYR A 82 5.95 8.00 7.97
CA TYR A 82 5.05 7.33 7.02
C TYR A 82 3.79 6.92 7.77
N CYS A 83 2.69 6.74 7.04
CA CYS A 83 1.43 6.29 7.63
C CYS A 83 1.63 4.92 8.32
N PRO A 84 1.32 4.80 9.62
CA PRO A 84 1.61 3.58 10.39
C PRO A 84 0.97 2.30 9.83
N ASP A 85 -0.24 2.42 9.28
CA ASP A 85 -0.97 1.33 8.64
C ASP A 85 -0.30 0.88 7.33
N SER A 86 0.21 1.82 6.53
CA SER A 86 0.95 1.55 5.31
C SER A 86 2.28 0.83 5.60
N LEU A 87 2.97 1.21 6.69
CA LEU A 87 4.16 0.48 7.17
C LEU A 87 3.82 -0.95 7.60
N ALA A 88 2.70 -1.14 8.30
CA ALA A 88 2.24 -2.47 8.71
C ALA A 88 1.88 -3.37 7.51
N ALA A 89 1.32 -2.80 6.45
CA ALA A 89 1.05 -3.49 5.19
C ALA A 89 2.36 -3.88 4.46
N LEU A 90 3.33 -2.96 4.35
CA LEU A 90 4.65 -3.24 3.76
C LEU A 90 5.37 -4.36 4.51
N GLU A 91 5.37 -4.33 5.85
CA GLU A 91 6.00 -5.37 6.67
C GLU A 91 5.44 -6.77 6.35
N ARG A 92 4.12 -6.88 6.20
CA ARG A 92 3.45 -8.15 5.86
C ARG A 92 3.80 -8.63 4.47
N TYR A 93 3.78 -7.74 3.49
CA TYR A 93 4.25 -8.04 2.15
C TYR A 93 5.67 -8.63 2.15
N LEU A 94 6.60 -7.98 2.86
CA LEU A 94 8.00 -8.41 2.93
C LEU A 94 8.18 -9.76 3.65
N ARG A 95 7.38 -10.05 4.69
CA ARG A 95 7.39 -11.35 5.37
C ARG A 95 7.03 -12.50 4.44
N VAL A 96 6.06 -12.30 3.54
CA VAL A 96 5.62 -13.32 2.57
C VAL A 96 6.64 -13.49 1.44
N HIS A 97 7.30 -12.41 1.01
CA HIS A 97 8.18 -12.40 -0.17
C HIS A 97 9.66 -12.61 0.15
N GLY A 98 10.01 -13.06 1.37
CA GLY A 98 11.33 -13.58 1.69
C GLY A 98 12.49 -12.60 1.54
N SER A 99 12.22 -11.30 1.62
CA SER A 99 13.30 -10.31 1.74
C SER A 99 13.92 -10.47 3.12
N GLY A 100 15.19 -10.85 3.21
CA GLY A 100 15.96 -11.07 4.45
C GLY A 100 16.16 -9.81 5.32
N VAL A 101 15.18 -8.90 5.36
CA VAL A 101 15.13 -7.73 6.22
C VAL A 101 14.42 -8.14 7.52
N ALA A 102 14.95 -9.16 8.17
CA ALA A 102 14.64 -9.46 9.56
C ALA A 102 15.43 -8.52 10.48
N LYS A 103 15.18 -7.22 10.33
CA LYS A 103 15.28 -6.29 11.46
C LYS A 103 13.90 -5.69 11.57
N LYS A 104 13.27 -5.92 12.73
CA LYS A 104 12.01 -5.30 13.13
C LYS A 104 12.00 -3.85 12.65
N LEU A 105 11.03 -3.53 11.78
CA LEU A 105 10.63 -2.15 11.52
C LEU A 105 10.20 -1.50 12.83
#